data_AF-A0A6I2PJC2-F1
#
_entry.id   AF-A0A6I2PJC2-F1
#
_cell.length_a   1.000
_cell.length_b   1.000
_cell.length_c   1.000
_cell.angle_alpha   90.00
_cell.angle_beta   90.00
_cell.angle_gamma   90.00
#
_symmetry.space_group_name_H-M   'P 1'
#
loop_
_entity.id
_entity.type
_entity.pdbx_description
1 polymer ?
#
loop_
_entity_poly.entity_id
_entity_poly.type
_entity_poly.pdbx_seq_one_letter_code
_entity_poly.pdbx_strand_id
1 'polypeptide(L)'
;MNENDFVVGVLTYITCLREKKRYSTAKSYQDALRSFKCFCGREEIPYAYINRDTLLRYQSWLLAKGCARNTVSTYMRRIRHIYNLAVEVGEAAYIPHLFKNVFTGVESKRKKALPSESLRLLMTSPVTDPQQKRTQSAFCLMFLFCGMAFVDLAHLRKEDIKEGILSYYRQKSGSLIQVEIPAEAQGLLNELAADTTEDSPYLFPFLEGMKTGEDAYKEYNTVLGGFNRRLKTLSESIGIRTRVTSYTIRHSFATTLKEQNVPIEMISELLGHKSIKTTQIYLKSFSLEKLSTVNKLCFESVYNYAPKVG
;
A
#
# COMPACT_ATOMS: atom_id res chain seq x y z
N MET A 1 -35.81 15.54 -3.18
CA MET A 1 -34.40 15.18 -3.42
C MET A 1 -34.35 14.71 -4.86
N ASN A 2 -33.61 15.39 -5.72
CA ASN A 2 -33.66 15.15 -7.17
C ASN A 2 -33.06 13.77 -7.48
N GLU A 3 -33.80 12.89 -8.17
CA GLU A 3 -33.33 11.52 -8.48
C GLU A 3 -32.10 11.53 -9.41
N ASN A 4 -31.86 12.62 -10.14
CA ASN A 4 -30.75 12.78 -11.09
C ASN A 4 -29.56 13.58 -10.52
N ASP A 5 -29.14 13.27 -9.29
CA ASP A 5 -28.07 13.96 -8.58
C ASP A 5 -26.85 13.07 -8.32
N PHE A 6 -25.65 13.57 -8.66
CA PHE A 6 -24.40 12.84 -8.50
C PHE A 6 -24.05 12.57 -7.03
N VAL A 7 -24.40 13.47 -6.11
CA VAL A 7 -24.10 13.30 -4.67
C VAL A 7 -24.91 12.11 -4.14
N VAL A 8 -26.19 12.02 -4.50
CA VAL A 8 -27.04 10.85 -4.17
C VAL A 8 -26.43 9.56 -4.72
N GLY A 9 -26.05 9.53 -5.99
CA GLY A 9 -25.42 8.35 -6.61
C GLY A 9 -24.13 7.89 -5.89
N VAL A 10 -23.28 8.83 -5.46
CA VAL A 10 -22.07 8.50 -4.69
C VAL A 10 -22.42 7.95 -3.30
N LEU A 11 -23.38 8.54 -2.59
CA LEU A 11 -23.78 8.12 -1.25
C LEU A 11 -24.41 6.72 -1.27
N THR A 12 -25.29 6.43 -2.24
CA THR A 12 -25.85 5.09 -2.46
C THR A 12 -24.74 4.06 -2.69
N TYR A 13 -23.75 4.38 -3.54
CA TYR A 13 -22.63 3.48 -3.78
C TYR A 13 -21.73 3.29 -2.54
N ILE A 14 -21.53 4.33 -1.73
CA ILE A 14 -20.81 4.24 -0.46
C ILE A 14 -21.51 3.28 0.51
N THR A 15 -22.84 3.37 0.62
CA THR A 15 -23.64 2.45 1.45
C THR A 15 -23.47 1.00 0.99
N CYS A 16 -23.61 0.74 -0.31
CA CYS A 16 -23.38 -0.59 -0.88
C CYS A 16 -21.95 -1.13 -0.59
N LEU A 17 -20.93 -0.27 -0.67
CA LEU A 17 -19.56 -0.65 -0.33
C LEU A 17 -19.41 -1.01 1.15
N ARG A 18 -20.09 -0.29 2.07
CA ARG A 18 -20.05 -0.56 3.51
C ARG A 18 -20.75 -1.88 3.86
N GLU A 19 -21.89 -2.16 3.24
CA GLU A 19 -22.59 -3.46 3.36
C GLU A 19 -21.69 -4.62 2.91
N LYS A 20 -20.95 -4.42 1.82
CA LYS A 20 -19.94 -5.35 1.31
C LYS A 20 -18.62 -5.33 2.11
N LYS A 21 -18.56 -4.65 3.26
CA LYS A 21 -17.39 -4.51 4.15
C LYS A 21 -16.15 -3.89 3.49
N ARG A 22 -16.32 -3.11 2.42
CA ARG A 22 -15.25 -2.43 1.66
C ARG A 22 -14.97 -1.02 2.19
N TYR A 23 -14.78 -0.88 3.49
CA TYR A 23 -14.69 0.41 4.20
C TYR A 23 -13.61 1.37 3.66
N SER A 24 -12.42 0.86 3.33
CA SER A 24 -11.36 1.69 2.73
C SER A 24 -11.74 2.24 1.36
N THR A 25 -12.46 1.45 0.55
CA THR A 25 -12.96 1.92 -0.75
C THR A 25 -14.05 2.96 -0.53
N ALA A 26 -15.01 2.70 0.36
CA ALA A 26 -16.07 3.65 0.72
C ALA A 26 -15.50 5.00 1.17
N LYS A 27 -14.49 5.00 2.06
CA LYS A 27 -13.77 6.20 2.49
C LYS A 27 -13.14 6.96 1.32
N SER A 28 -12.56 6.25 0.35
CA SER A 28 -12.00 6.88 -0.85
C SER A 28 -13.05 7.58 -1.73
N TYR A 29 -14.26 7.03 -1.85
CA TYR A 29 -15.38 7.71 -2.53
C TYR A 29 -15.85 8.92 -1.71
N GLN A 30 -15.96 8.78 -0.40
CA GLN A 30 -16.35 9.88 0.50
C GLN A 30 -15.39 11.07 0.40
N ASP A 31 -14.08 10.82 0.33
CA ASP A 31 -13.06 11.87 0.21
C ASP A 31 -13.10 12.54 -1.17
N ALA A 32 -13.29 11.77 -2.24
CA ALA A 32 -13.47 12.31 -3.58
C ALA A 32 -14.73 13.20 -3.66
N LEU A 33 -15.84 12.77 -3.05
CA LEU A 33 -17.09 13.52 -2.99
C LEU A 33 -16.93 14.84 -2.24
N ARG A 34 -16.37 14.80 -1.02
CA ARG A 34 -16.14 16.03 -0.22
C ARG A 34 -15.28 17.03 -0.97
N SER A 35 -14.22 16.54 -1.61
CA SER A 35 -13.34 17.36 -2.43
C SER A 35 -14.07 17.97 -3.63
N PHE A 36 -14.89 17.18 -4.32
CA PHE A 36 -15.63 17.66 -5.50
C PHE A 36 -16.74 18.65 -5.12
N LYS A 37 -17.49 18.40 -4.03
CA LYS A 37 -18.46 19.38 -3.48
C LYS A 37 -17.80 20.70 -3.11
N CYS A 38 -16.63 20.64 -2.45
CA CYS A 38 -15.85 21.83 -2.11
C CYS A 38 -15.42 22.62 -3.35
N PHE A 39 -15.00 21.94 -4.43
CA PHE A 39 -14.69 22.59 -5.70
C PHE A 39 -15.92 23.21 -6.38
N CYS A 40 -17.05 22.47 -6.40
CA CYS A 40 -18.28 22.93 -7.04
C CYS A 40 -18.94 24.08 -6.27
N GLY A 41 -18.71 24.17 -4.96
CA GLY A 41 -19.40 25.11 -4.07
C GLY A 41 -20.90 24.81 -3.96
N ARG A 42 -21.29 23.54 -4.06
CA ARG A 42 -22.69 23.10 -4.13
C ARG A 42 -22.95 21.87 -3.27
N GLU A 43 -24.14 21.84 -2.67
CA GLU A 43 -24.62 20.67 -1.93
C GLU A 43 -25.12 19.55 -2.85
N GLU A 44 -25.75 19.93 -3.96
CA GLU A 44 -26.24 19.07 -5.04
C GLU A 44 -25.42 19.34 -6.32
N ILE A 45 -25.11 18.28 -7.06
CA ILE A 45 -24.36 18.32 -8.31
C ILE A 45 -25.15 17.53 -9.36
N PRO A 46 -25.98 18.20 -10.19
CA PRO A 46 -26.66 17.55 -11.30
C PRO A 46 -25.66 16.89 -12.25
N TYR A 47 -25.96 15.72 -12.81
CA TYR A 47 -25.06 15.06 -13.75
C TYR A 47 -24.71 15.93 -14.96
N ALA A 48 -25.62 16.81 -15.40
CA ALA A 48 -25.38 17.79 -16.46
C ALA A 48 -24.26 18.80 -16.15
N TYR A 49 -23.97 19.05 -14.85
CA TYR A 49 -22.85 19.90 -14.44
C TYR A 49 -21.49 19.21 -14.65
N ILE A 50 -21.48 17.88 -14.72
CA ILE A 50 -20.28 17.07 -14.95
C ILE A 50 -20.03 16.98 -16.46
N ASN A 51 -19.34 17.99 -16.98
CA ASN A 51 -18.87 18.04 -18.36
C ASN A 51 -17.33 18.11 -18.41
N ARG A 52 -16.78 18.09 -19.62
CA ARG A 52 -15.32 18.10 -19.84
C ARG A 52 -14.63 19.33 -19.23
N ASP A 53 -15.24 20.51 -19.33
CA ASP A 53 -14.69 21.74 -18.76
C ASP A 53 -14.64 21.66 -17.23
N THR A 54 -15.75 21.27 -16.58
CA THR A 54 -15.82 21.10 -15.12
C THR A 54 -14.75 20.12 -14.63
N LEU A 55 -14.54 19.00 -15.33
CA LEU A 55 -13.55 18.00 -14.96
C LEU A 55 -12.10 18.52 -15.11
N LEU A 56 -11.80 19.28 -16.17
CA LEU A 56 -10.48 19.88 -16.37
C LEU A 56 -10.19 20.99 -15.36
N ARG A 57 -11.19 21.82 -15.04
CA ARG A 57 -11.08 22.82 -13.96
C ARG A 57 -10.88 22.15 -12.60
N TYR A 58 -11.60 21.07 -12.30
CA TYR A 58 -11.41 20.33 -11.05
C TYR A 58 -10.01 19.71 -10.95
N GLN A 59 -9.49 19.14 -12.05
CA GLN A 59 -8.11 18.65 -12.10
C GLN A 59 -7.11 19.78 -11.78
N SER A 60 -7.26 20.93 -12.44
CA SER A 60 -6.37 22.07 -12.28
C SER A 60 -6.42 22.62 -10.86
N TRP A 61 -7.63 22.69 -10.28
CA TRP A 61 -7.84 23.08 -8.88
C TRP A 61 -7.16 22.13 -7.90
N LEU A 62 -7.26 20.80 -8.09
CA LEU A 62 -6.58 19.83 -7.22
C LEU A 62 -5.06 20.00 -7.28
N LEU A 63 -4.51 20.19 -8.48
CA LEU A 63 -3.07 20.41 -8.67
C LEU A 63 -2.61 21.72 -8.03
N ALA A 64 -3.39 22.80 -8.18
CA ALA A 64 -3.12 24.09 -7.54
C ALA A 64 -3.15 23.99 -6.00
N LYS A 65 -3.98 23.11 -5.42
CA LYS A 65 -3.96 22.78 -3.98
C LYS A 65 -2.80 21.87 -3.55
N GLY A 66 -1.86 21.57 -4.44
CA GLY A 66 -0.71 20.71 -4.15
C GLY A 66 -1.03 19.22 -4.06
N CYS A 67 -2.19 18.77 -4.55
CA CYS A 67 -2.52 17.35 -4.56
C CYS A 67 -1.58 16.59 -5.51
N ALA A 68 -1.06 15.44 -5.05
CA ALA A 68 -0.28 14.56 -5.90
C ALA A 68 -1.12 14.03 -7.08
N ARG A 69 -0.50 13.77 -8.24
CA ARG A 69 -1.20 13.26 -9.43
C ARG A 69 -1.98 11.97 -9.18
N ASN A 70 -1.50 11.09 -8.30
CA ASN A 70 -2.23 9.88 -7.92
C ASN A 70 -3.51 10.17 -7.13
N THR A 71 -3.53 11.23 -6.31
CA THR A 71 -4.75 11.69 -5.63
C THR A 71 -5.76 12.20 -6.65
N VAL A 72 -5.31 13.06 -7.58
CA VAL A 72 -6.11 13.54 -8.71
C VAL A 72 -6.72 12.37 -9.46
N SER A 73 -5.88 11.42 -9.88
CA SER A 73 -6.34 10.24 -10.61
C SER A 73 -7.30 9.38 -9.81
N THR A 74 -7.10 9.24 -8.51
CA THR A 74 -8.02 8.47 -7.66
C THR A 74 -9.38 9.14 -7.68
N TYR A 75 -9.46 10.44 -7.39
CA TYR A 75 -10.72 11.18 -7.36
C TYR A 75 -11.42 11.17 -8.72
N MET A 76 -10.68 11.39 -9.81
CA MET A 76 -11.24 11.34 -11.16
C MET A 76 -11.79 9.97 -11.54
N ARG A 77 -11.15 8.87 -11.11
CA ARG A 77 -11.69 7.52 -11.32
C ARG A 77 -12.96 7.27 -10.49
N ARG A 78 -13.08 7.84 -9.29
CA ARG A 78 -14.31 7.74 -8.48
C ARG A 78 -15.47 8.47 -9.14
N ILE A 79 -15.24 9.69 -9.61
CA ILE A 79 -16.25 10.47 -10.35
C ILE A 79 -16.66 9.74 -11.63
N ARG A 80 -15.68 9.28 -12.42
CA ARG A 80 -15.95 8.50 -13.64
C ARG A 80 -16.79 7.26 -13.37
N HIS A 81 -16.46 6.52 -12.31
CA HIS A 81 -17.19 5.31 -11.97
C HIS A 81 -18.67 5.61 -11.65
N ILE A 82 -18.95 6.59 -10.79
CA ILE A 82 -20.34 6.93 -10.46
C ILE A 82 -21.08 7.50 -11.67
N TYR A 83 -20.45 8.36 -12.46
CA TYR A 83 -21.07 8.88 -13.69
C TYR A 83 -21.43 7.76 -14.66
N ASN A 84 -20.55 6.77 -14.85
CA ASN A 84 -20.84 5.63 -15.73
C ASN A 84 -21.99 4.76 -15.19
N LEU A 85 -22.07 4.52 -13.88
CA LEU A 85 -23.22 3.81 -13.30
C LEU A 85 -24.53 4.56 -13.55
N ALA A 86 -24.53 5.89 -13.44
CA ALA A 86 -25.71 6.72 -13.72
C ALA A 86 -26.13 6.65 -15.20
N VAL A 87 -25.16 6.56 -16.13
CA VAL A 87 -25.44 6.33 -17.55
C VAL A 87 -26.09 4.96 -17.78
N GLU A 88 -25.62 3.92 -17.10
CA GLU A 88 -26.16 2.54 -17.24
C GLU A 88 -27.63 2.45 -16.82
N VAL A 89 -28.06 3.25 -15.83
CA VAL A 89 -29.46 3.28 -15.34
C VAL A 89 -30.31 4.40 -15.95
N GLY A 90 -29.76 5.20 -16.87
CA GLY A 90 -30.49 6.26 -17.57
C GLY A 90 -30.63 7.60 -16.83
N GLU A 91 -29.95 7.77 -15.68
CA GLU A 91 -29.94 9.02 -14.89
C GLU A 91 -29.00 10.09 -15.48
N ALA A 92 -28.02 9.69 -16.29
CA ALA A 92 -27.07 10.59 -16.94
C ALA A 92 -26.94 10.30 -18.44
N ALA A 93 -26.72 11.35 -19.24
CA ALA A 93 -26.48 11.20 -20.67
C ALA A 93 -25.09 10.58 -20.95
N TYR A 94 -25.01 9.69 -21.94
CA TYR A 94 -23.72 9.22 -22.44
C TYR A 94 -23.03 10.33 -23.25
N ILE A 95 -21.86 10.76 -22.78
CA ILE A 95 -21.03 11.76 -23.47
C ILE A 95 -19.71 11.09 -23.93
N PRO A 96 -19.50 10.91 -25.24
CA PRO A 96 -18.25 10.38 -25.77
C PRO A 96 -17.05 11.17 -25.26
N HIS A 97 -16.02 10.47 -24.80
CA HIS A 97 -14.75 11.08 -24.37
C HIS A 97 -14.86 12.11 -23.23
N LEU A 98 -15.91 12.06 -22.40
CA LEU A 98 -16.13 13.00 -21.29
C LEU A 98 -14.89 13.22 -20.41
N PHE A 99 -14.17 12.15 -20.09
CA PHE A 99 -12.96 12.19 -19.26
C PHE A 99 -11.65 12.16 -20.07
N LYS A 100 -11.69 12.44 -21.37
CA LYS A 100 -10.47 12.56 -22.19
C LYS A 100 -9.63 13.73 -21.70
N ASN A 101 -8.31 13.54 -21.66
CA ASN A 101 -7.30 14.49 -21.14
C ASN A 101 -7.35 14.76 -19.62
N VAL A 102 -8.30 14.16 -18.90
CA VAL A 102 -8.24 14.07 -17.44
C VAL A 102 -7.26 12.96 -17.05
N PHE A 103 -6.37 13.25 -16.13
CA PHE A 103 -5.40 12.29 -15.64
C PHE A 103 -6.09 11.21 -14.81
N THR A 104 -6.23 10.04 -15.41
CA THR A 104 -6.66 8.80 -14.75
C THR A 104 -5.58 7.72 -14.79
N GLY A 105 -4.31 8.13 -14.89
CA GLY A 105 -3.14 7.26 -14.94
C GLY A 105 -2.53 6.97 -13.57
N VAL A 106 -1.43 6.22 -13.55
CA VAL A 106 -0.64 5.98 -12.33
C VAL A 106 0.71 6.66 -12.50
N GLU A 107 1.11 7.46 -11.51
CA GLU A 107 2.45 8.04 -11.47
C GLU A 107 3.28 7.34 -10.38
N SER A 108 4.32 6.62 -10.79
CA SER A 108 5.25 5.94 -9.88
C SER A 108 6.58 6.70 -9.78
N LYS A 109 6.56 7.90 -9.17
CA LYS A 109 7.77 8.74 -9.02
C LYS A 109 8.45 8.66 -7.66
N ARG A 110 7.90 7.92 -6.67
CA ARG A 110 8.46 7.90 -5.31
C ARG A 110 9.35 6.68 -5.10
N LYS A 111 10.64 6.92 -4.84
CA LYS A 111 11.54 5.94 -4.21
C LYS A 111 10.97 5.64 -2.82
N LYS A 112 10.26 4.52 -2.68
CA LYS A 112 9.63 4.10 -1.43
C LYS A 112 10.47 3.11 -0.64
N ALA A 113 11.48 2.52 -1.25
CA ALA A 113 12.44 1.64 -0.57
C ALA A 113 13.51 2.47 0.15
N LEU A 114 13.93 2.00 1.33
CA LEU A 114 15.05 2.58 2.07
C LEU A 114 16.38 2.03 1.53
N PRO A 115 17.47 2.82 1.64
CA PRO A 115 18.81 2.30 1.45
C PRO A 115 19.12 1.16 2.43
N SER A 116 19.95 0.20 2.02
CA SER A 116 20.34 -0.96 2.84
C SER A 116 20.95 -0.57 4.19
N GLU A 117 21.71 0.53 4.24
CA GLU A 117 22.23 1.08 5.49
C GLU A 117 21.13 1.54 6.44
N SER A 118 20.12 2.26 5.95
CA SER A 118 18.99 2.69 6.77
C SER A 118 18.17 1.51 7.28
N LEU A 119 18.03 0.44 6.48
CA LEU A 119 17.39 -0.81 6.93
C LEU A 119 18.18 -1.46 8.06
N ARG A 120 19.51 -1.61 7.88
CA ARG A 120 20.40 -2.16 8.89
C ARG A 120 20.27 -1.37 10.20
N LEU A 121 20.39 -0.04 10.14
CA LEU A 121 20.24 0.81 11.32
C LEU A 121 18.88 0.64 12.00
N LEU A 122 17.77 0.61 11.25
CA LEU A 122 16.43 0.39 11.83
C LEU A 122 16.31 -0.97 12.51
N MET A 123 16.96 -2.01 11.97
CA MET A 123 16.86 -3.37 12.51
C MET A 123 17.79 -3.62 13.70
N THR A 124 18.96 -2.98 13.75
CA THR A 124 20.03 -3.36 14.68
C THR A 124 20.42 -2.29 15.69
N SER A 125 19.97 -1.04 15.53
CA SER A 125 20.30 0.01 16.50
C SER A 125 19.69 -0.33 17.87
N PRO A 126 20.42 -0.11 18.98
CA PRO A 126 19.89 -0.37 20.31
C PRO A 126 18.72 0.56 20.62
N VAL A 127 17.62 0.00 21.12
CA VAL A 127 16.43 0.74 21.51
C VAL A 127 16.11 0.46 22.97
N THR A 128 16.09 1.51 23.78
CA THR A 128 15.83 1.42 25.23
C THR A 128 14.36 1.58 25.58
N ASP A 129 13.62 2.40 24.82
CA ASP A 129 12.18 2.59 25.03
C ASP A 129 11.40 1.31 24.65
N PRO A 130 10.60 0.72 25.56
CA PRO A 130 9.90 -0.52 25.29
C PRO A 130 8.93 -0.46 24.10
N GLN A 131 8.23 0.67 23.90
CA GLN A 131 7.28 0.79 22.78
C GLN A 131 8.00 0.92 21.44
N GLN A 132 9.13 1.61 21.41
CA GLN A 132 9.98 1.68 20.23
C GLN A 132 10.64 0.34 19.95
N LYS A 133 11.05 -0.41 20.98
CA LYS A 133 11.60 -1.75 20.83
C LYS A 133 10.60 -2.70 20.19
N ARG A 134 9.34 -2.69 20.66
CA ARG A 134 8.25 -3.45 20.01
C ARG A 134 7.98 -3.00 18.57
N THR A 135 8.10 -1.70 18.29
CA THR A 135 7.96 -1.16 16.94
C THR A 135 9.10 -1.63 16.02
N GLN A 136 10.33 -1.70 16.53
CA GLN A 136 11.50 -2.26 15.84
C GLN A 136 11.32 -3.77 15.61
N SER A 137 10.89 -4.54 16.60
CA SER A 137 10.66 -5.98 16.45
C SER A 137 9.56 -6.29 15.43
N ALA A 138 8.47 -5.52 15.44
CA ALA A 138 7.45 -5.60 14.39
C ALA A 138 8.01 -5.24 13.01
N PHE A 139 8.87 -4.23 12.90
CA PHE A 139 9.55 -3.89 11.66
C PHE A 139 10.41 -5.05 11.14
N CYS A 140 11.20 -5.69 12.01
CA CYS A 140 12.05 -6.83 11.67
C CYS A 140 11.21 -8.03 11.23
N LEU A 141 10.17 -8.40 11.98
CA LEU A 141 9.28 -9.50 11.61
C LEU A 141 8.56 -9.24 10.29
N MET A 142 8.09 -8.01 10.04
CA MET A 142 7.49 -7.65 8.75
C MET A 142 8.47 -7.84 7.59
N PHE A 143 9.75 -7.48 7.77
CA PHE A 143 10.76 -7.69 6.74
C PHE A 143 11.04 -9.18 6.53
N LEU A 144 11.23 -9.92 7.64
CA LEU A 144 11.52 -11.36 7.65
C LEU A 144 10.40 -12.19 7.02
N PHE A 145 9.15 -11.86 7.31
CA PHE A 145 7.96 -12.51 6.75
C PHE A 145 7.57 -11.94 5.38
N CYS A 146 8.54 -11.95 4.46
CA CYS A 146 8.35 -11.61 3.06
C CYS A 146 7.88 -10.17 2.79
N GLY A 147 8.35 -9.19 3.58
CA GLY A 147 7.87 -7.81 3.46
C GLY A 147 6.37 -7.69 3.73
N MET A 148 5.87 -8.40 4.75
CA MET A 148 4.47 -8.42 5.18
C MET A 148 3.90 -7.00 5.31
N ALA A 149 2.65 -6.79 4.92
CA ALA A 149 2.00 -5.51 5.19
C ALA A 149 1.53 -5.47 6.65
N PHE A 150 1.53 -4.28 7.26
CA PHE A 150 1.14 -4.16 8.68
C PHE A 150 -0.30 -4.61 8.94
N VAL A 151 -1.20 -4.49 7.95
CA VAL A 151 -2.56 -5.05 8.06
C VAL A 151 -2.54 -6.57 8.24
N ASP A 152 -1.62 -7.26 7.58
CA ASP A 152 -1.50 -8.71 7.69
C ASP A 152 -0.90 -9.05 9.06
N LEU A 153 0.20 -8.38 9.46
CA LEU A 153 0.84 -8.57 10.78
C LEU A 153 -0.14 -8.35 11.94
N ALA A 154 -0.91 -7.26 11.89
CA ALA A 154 -1.84 -6.89 12.96
C ALA A 154 -3.03 -7.87 13.10
N HIS A 155 -3.33 -8.64 12.05
CA HIS A 155 -4.42 -9.61 12.04
C HIS A 155 -3.92 -11.07 12.04
N LEU A 156 -2.61 -11.31 12.13
CA LEU A 156 -2.08 -12.67 12.30
C LEU A 156 -2.67 -13.29 13.55
N ARG A 157 -3.04 -14.56 13.44
CA ARG A 157 -3.63 -15.36 14.51
C ARG A 157 -2.64 -16.37 15.05
N LYS A 158 -2.86 -16.82 16.28
CA LYS A 158 -2.06 -17.89 16.90
C LYS A 158 -2.10 -19.17 16.04
N GLU A 159 -3.25 -19.46 15.43
CA GLU A 159 -3.47 -20.61 14.56
C GLU A 159 -2.74 -20.55 13.21
N ASP A 160 -2.27 -19.37 12.79
CA ASP A 160 -1.54 -19.18 11.53
C ASP A 160 -0.11 -19.75 11.59
N ILE A 161 0.39 -20.10 12.79
CA ILE A 161 1.69 -20.75 12.98
C ILE A 161 1.47 -22.21 13.36
N LYS A 162 1.97 -23.14 12.53
CA LYS A 162 1.94 -24.57 12.77
C LYS A 162 3.26 -25.20 12.34
N GLU A 163 3.86 -26.01 13.22
CA GLU A 163 5.08 -26.78 12.93
C GLU A 163 6.23 -25.92 12.36
N GLY A 164 6.40 -24.69 12.88
CA GLY A 164 7.43 -23.76 12.41
C GLY A 164 7.12 -23.05 11.09
N ILE A 165 5.92 -23.24 10.53
CA ILE A 165 5.48 -22.58 9.29
C ILE A 165 4.43 -21.53 9.64
N LEU A 166 4.64 -20.30 9.16
CA LEU A 166 3.64 -19.23 9.15
C LEU A 166 2.84 -19.32 7.84
N SER A 167 1.51 -19.45 7.95
CA SER A 167 0.59 -19.57 6.83
C SER A 167 -0.61 -18.65 7.01
N TYR A 168 -0.80 -17.68 6.12
CA TYR A 168 -1.92 -16.72 6.21
C TYR A 168 -2.44 -16.28 4.84
N TYR A 169 -3.67 -15.79 4.80
CA TYR A 169 -4.24 -15.17 3.60
C TYR A 169 -4.07 -13.66 3.65
N ARG A 170 -3.43 -13.10 2.63
CA ARG A 170 -3.18 -11.67 2.54
C ARG A 170 -4.48 -10.87 2.43
N GLN A 171 -4.71 -9.93 3.35
CA GLN A 171 -5.92 -9.11 3.44
C GLN A 171 -6.28 -8.39 2.14
N LYS A 172 -5.28 -7.88 1.41
CA LYS A 172 -5.51 -7.10 0.18
C LYS A 172 -5.84 -7.95 -1.05
N SER A 173 -5.21 -9.11 -1.19
CA SER A 173 -5.30 -9.90 -2.43
C SER A 173 -6.02 -11.24 -2.27
N GLY A 174 -6.16 -11.74 -1.04
CA GLY A 174 -6.63 -13.10 -0.76
C GLY A 174 -5.64 -14.19 -1.19
N SER A 175 -4.38 -13.83 -1.43
CA SER A 175 -3.35 -14.81 -1.79
C SER A 175 -2.87 -15.51 -0.53
N LEU A 176 -2.70 -16.83 -0.59
CA LEU A 176 -2.02 -17.59 0.46
C LEU A 176 -0.52 -17.22 0.45
N ILE A 177 0.03 -16.99 1.63
CA ILE A 177 1.46 -16.84 1.87
C ILE A 177 1.87 -17.90 2.88
N GLN A 178 2.94 -18.64 2.56
CA GLN A 178 3.57 -19.58 3.47
C GLN A 178 5.06 -19.25 3.57
N VAL A 179 5.58 -19.21 4.78
CA VAL A 179 7.00 -18.97 5.04
C VAL A 179 7.45 -19.76 6.26
N GLU A 180 8.59 -20.42 6.15
CA GLU A 180 9.24 -21.05 7.30
C GLU A 180 9.72 -19.98 8.29
N ILE A 181 9.54 -20.23 9.58
CA ILE A 181 9.98 -19.34 10.64
C ILE A 181 11.41 -19.72 11.01
N PRO A 182 12.41 -18.90 10.65
CA PRO A 182 13.79 -19.19 11.01
C PRO A 182 14.00 -19.00 12.53
N ALA A 183 14.99 -19.67 13.10
CA ALA A 183 15.24 -19.66 14.55
C ALA A 183 15.49 -18.24 15.11
N GLU A 184 16.10 -17.38 14.30
CA GLU A 184 16.37 -15.97 14.61
C GLU A 184 15.07 -15.15 14.81
N ALA A 185 13.94 -15.61 14.26
CA ALA A 185 12.64 -14.96 14.45
C ALA A 185 12.08 -15.17 15.86
N GLN A 186 12.46 -16.24 16.57
CA GLN A 186 11.79 -16.67 17.78
C GLN A 186 11.88 -15.62 18.90
N GLY A 187 13.03 -14.96 19.04
CA GLY A 187 13.20 -13.87 20.01
C GLY A 187 12.28 -12.69 19.72
N LEU A 188 12.13 -12.32 18.45
CA LEU A 188 11.25 -11.23 18.00
C LEU A 188 9.77 -11.59 18.18
N LEU A 189 9.40 -12.84 17.89
CA LEU A 189 8.05 -13.37 18.09
C LEU A 189 7.66 -13.30 19.56
N ASN A 190 8.51 -13.83 20.44
CA ASN A 190 8.27 -13.83 21.89
C ASN A 190 8.15 -12.41 22.43
N GLU A 191 9.04 -11.50 22.02
CA GLU A 191 8.99 -10.11 22.46
C GLU A 191 7.70 -9.40 22.00
N LEU A 192 7.30 -9.60 20.74
CA LEU A 192 6.13 -8.92 20.21
C LEU A 192 4.82 -9.50 20.76
N ALA A 193 4.79 -10.80 21.05
CA ALA A 193 3.65 -11.51 21.62
C ALA A 193 3.55 -11.41 23.16
N ALA A 194 4.53 -10.80 23.85
CA ALA A 194 4.64 -10.83 25.30
C ALA A 194 3.39 -10.34 26.07
N ASP A 195 2.63 -9.38 25.51
CA ASP A 195 1.40 -8.87 26.14
C ASP A 195 0.12 -9.38 25.43
N THR A 196 0.24 -10.40 24.58
CA THR A 196 -0.93 -11.03 23.98
C THR A 196 -1.64 -11.86 25.04
N THR A 197 -2.90 -11.54 25.34
CA THR A 197 -3.73 -12.32 26.27
C THR A 197 -4.03 -13.72 25.74
N GLU A 198 -4.27 -14.68 26.63
CA GLU A 198 -4.58 -16.06 26.27
C GLU A 198 -5.85 -16.16 25.42
N ASP A 199 -6.89 -15.40 25.79
CA ASP A 199 -8.18 -15.34 25.08
C ASP A 199 -8.12 -14.59 23.74
N SER A 200 -7.06 -13.84 23.46
CA SER A 200 -6.93 -13.14 22.18
C SER A 200 -6.74 -14.16 21.04
N PRO A 201 -7.51 -14.06 19.94
CA PRO A 201 -7.29 -14.90 18.76
C PRO A 201 -6.03 -14.47 17.99
N TYR A 202 -5.57 -13.23 18.18
CA TYR A 202 -4.43 -12.68 17.46
C TYR A 202 -3.11 -13.14 18.06
N LEU A 203 -2.09 -13.24 17.21
CA LEU A 203 -0.73 -13.56 17.60
C LEU A 203 -0.07 -12.41 18.38
N PHE A 204 -0.40 -11.16 18.03
CA PHE A 204 0.18 -9.96 18.63
C PHE A 204 -0.90 -9.02 19.17
N PRO A 205 -0.61 -8.21 20.21
CA PRO A 205 -1.60 -7.37 20.89
C PRO A 205 -1.78 -6.02 20.18
N PHE A 206 -1.98 -6.03 18.87
CA PHE A 206 -2.24 -4.82 18.09
C PHE A 206 -3.71 -4.42 18.05
N LEU A 207 -4.61 -5.41 18.09
CA LEU A 207 -6.06 -5.26 17.95
C LEU A 207 -6.74 -5.96 19.11
N GLU A 208 -7.88 -5.42 19.58
CA GLU A 208 -8.64 -5.98 20.70
C GLU A 208 -9.39 -7.27 20.32
N GLY A 209 -9.74 -7.45 19.03
CA GLY A 209 -10.45 -8.64 18.54
C GLY A 209 -11.95 -8.68 18.80
N MET A 210 -12.49 -7.71 19.54
CA MET A 210 -13.91 -7.64 19.90
C MET A 210 -14.75 -6.79 18.92
N LYS A 211 -14.11 -5.88 18.17
CA LYS A 211 -14.80 -4.99 17.23
C LYS A 211 -15.06 -5.69 15.91
N THR A 212 -16.15 -5.32 15.24
CA THR A 212 -16.50 -5.82 13.90
C THR A 212 -16.86 -4.67 12.95
N GLY A 213 -16.94 -4.99 11.66
CA GLY A 213 -17.41 -4.04 10.65
C GLY A 213 -16.60 -2.74 10.56
N GLU A 214 -17.28 -1.60 10.52
CA GLU A 214 -16.64 -0.29 10.36
C GLU A 214 -15.82 0.12 11.60
N ASP A 215 -16.17 -0.38 12.79
CA ASP A 215 -15.44 -0.06 14.02
C ASP A 215 -14.12 -0.82 14.12
N ALA A 216 -14.08 -2.08 13.68
CA ALA A 216 -12.82 -2.81 13.49
C ALA A 216 -11.91 -2.10 12.47
N TYR A 217 -12.50 -1.59 11.38
CA TYR A 217 -11.75 -0.80 10.40
C TYR A 217 -11.19 0.49 11.01
N LYS A 218 -11.96 1.22 11.82
CA LYS A 218 -11.47 2.43 12.52
C LYS A 218 -10.36 2.11 13.51
N GLU A 219 -10.52 1.06 14.31
CA GLU A 219 -9.51 0.57 15.25
C GLU A 219 -8.19 0.31 14.53
N TYR A 220 -8.21 -0.51 13.47
CA TYR A 220 -7.02 -0.80 12.69
C TYR A 220 -6.34 0.47 12.16
N ASN A 221 -7.10 1.46 11.66
CA ASN A 221 -6.51 2.71 11.17
C ASN A 221 -5.86 3.54 12.28
N THR A 222 -6.45 3.56 13.49
CA THR A 222 -5.85 4.19 14.66
C THR A 222 -4.53 3.52 15.03
N VAL A 223 -4.52 2.19 15.09
CA VAL A 223 -3.33 1.39 15.40
C VAL A 223 -2.24 1.59 14.35
N LEU A 224 -2.58 1.54 13.05
CA LEU A 224 -1.67 1.84 11.95
C LEU A 224 -1.09 3.26 12.03
N GLY A 225 -1.91 4.24 12.41
CA GLY A 225 -1.48 5.63 12.62
C GLY A 225 -0.46 5.74 13.76
N GLY A 226 -0.73 5.06 14.88
CA GLY A 226 0.19 4.97 16.02
C GLY A 226 1.51 4.30 15.66
N PHE A 227 1.46 3.15 14.97
CA PHE A 227 2.65 2.44 14.50
C PHE A 227 3.52 3.29 13.57
N ASN A 228 2.92 3.98 12.59
CA ASN A 228 3.66 4.87 11.70
C ASN A 228 4.26 6.09 12.42
N ARG A 229 3.61 6.58 13.47
CA ARG A 229 4.16 7.67 14.30
C ARG A 229 5.39 7.19 15.07
N ARG A 230 5.32 6.02 15.69
CA ARG A 230 6.46 5.42 16.39
C ARG A 230 7.61 5.12 15.44
N LEU A 231 7.35 4.52 14.27
CA LEU A 231 8.36 4.32 13.23
C LEU A 231 9.05 5.63 12.81
N LYS A 232 8.29 6.72 12.68
CA LYS A 232 8.85 8.03 12.39
C LYS A 232 9.83 8.45 13.51
N THR A 233 9.39 8.41 14.76
CA THR A 233 10.22 8.75 15.92
C THR A 233 11.49 7.89 16.00
N LEU A 234 11.38 6.58 15.83
CA LEU A 234 12.53 5.66 15.80
C LEU A 234 13.50 6.00 14.65
N SER A 235 12.97 6.29 13.46
CA SER A 235 13.82 6.66 12.32
C SER A 235 14.56 7.97 12.53
N GLU A 236 13.90 8.96 13.16
CA GLU A 236 14.49 10.26 13.47
C GLU A 236 15.58 10.13 14.56
N SER A 237 15.37 9.29 15.58
CA SER A 237 16.34 9.10 16.67
C SER A 237 17.66 8.46 16.21
N ILE A 238 17.67 7.75 15.08
CA ILE A 238 18.86 7.13 14.50
C ILE A 238 19.36 7.86 13.23
N GLY A 239 18.89 9.09 13.01
CA GLY A 239 19.40 9.97 11.95
C GLY A 239 18.85 9.71 10.54
N ILE A 240 17.80 8.89 10.38
CA ILE A 240 17.19 8.63 9.07
C ILE A 240 16.22 9.77 8.73
N ARG A 241 16.62 10.59 7.76
CA ARG A 241 15.83 11.77 7.31
C ARG A 241 14.69 11.43 6.36
N THR A 242 14.75 10.27 5.70
CA THR A 242 13.70 9.85 4.77
C THR A 242 12.47 9.36 5.52
N ARG A 243 11.27 9.68 5.03
CA ARG A 243 10.02 9.25 5.65
C ARG A 243 9.90 7.72 5.68
N VAL A 244 9.91 7.14 6.88
CA VAL A 244 9.65 5.71 7.12
C VAL A 244 8.18 5.50 7.50
N THR A 245 7.58 4.46 6.95
CA THR A 245 6.20 4.02 7.25
C THR A 245 6.13 2.50 7.13
N SER A 246 5.06 1.87 7.63
CA SER A 246 4.82 0.43 7.47
C SER A 246 4.92 -0.04 6.01
N TYR A 247 4.50 0.81 5.06
CA TYR A 247 4.54 0.48 3.63
C TYR A 247 5.97 0.52 3.04
N THR A 248 6.88 1.25 3.68
CA THR A 248 8.29 1.38 3.28
C THR A 248 9.01 0.05 3.43
N ILE A 249 8.65 -0.73 4.45
CA ILE A 249 9.24 -2.04 4.76
C ILE A 249 9.10 -2.99 3.57
N ARG A 250 7.88 -3.15 3.07
CA ARG A 250 7.57 -4.01 1.94
C ARG A 250 8.25 -3.59 0.63
N HIS A 251 8.32 -2.28 0.38
CA HIS A 251 9.05 -1.75 -0.80
C HIS A 251 10.55 -2.02 -0.68
N SER A 252 11.08 -1.90 0.53
CA SER A 252 12.49 -2.18 0.82
C SER A 252 12.80 -3.66 0.62
N PHE A 253 12.00 -4.57 1.19
CA PHE A 253 12.14 -6.01 0.98
C PHE A 253 12.16 -6.37 -0.52
N ALA A 254 11.18 -5.91 -1.29
CA ALA A 254 11.12 -6.17 -2.74
C ALA A 254 12.34 -5.63 -3.49
N THR A 255 12.81 -4.43 -3.11
CA THR A 255 13.99 -3.81 -3.74
C THR A 255 15.27 -4.53 -3.37
N THR A 256 15.44 -4.97 -2.11
CA THR A 256 16.58 -5.76 -1.66
C THR A 256 16.70 -7.07 -2.45
N LEU A 257 15.60 -7.82 -2.61
CA LEU A 257 15.62 -9.05 -3.41
C LEU A 257 15.99 -8.79 -4.88
N LYS A 258 15.47 -7.71 -5.47
CA LYS A 258 15.87 -7.32 -6.83
C LYS A 258 17.35 -6.97 -6.92
N GLU A 259 17.89 -6.26 -5.94
CA GLU A 259 19.32 -5.95 -5.87
C GLU A 259 20.18 -7.22 -5.71
N GLN A 260 19.61 -8.30 -5.18
CA GLN A 260 20.20 -9.64 -5.13
C GLN A 260 19.98 -10.49 -6.39
N ASN A 261 19.44 -9.92 -7.48
CA ASN A 261 19.10 -10.63 -8.73
C ASN A 261 18.03 -11.73 -8.60
N VAL A 262 17.19 -11.67 -7.57
CA VAL A 262 16.07 -12.61 -7.46
C VAL A 262 15.08 -12.37 -8.61
N PRO A 263 14.60 -13.42 -9.31
CA PRO A 263 13.62 -13.29 -10.39
C PRO A 263 12.35 -12.54 -9.94
N ILE A 264 11.79 -11.71 -10.81
CA ILE A 264 10.64 -10.88 -10.47
C ILE A 264 9.40 -11.73 -10.14
N GLU A 265 9.30 -12.91 -10.74
CA GLU A 265 8.28 -13.93 -10.50
C GLU A 265 8.33 -14.39 -9.04
N MET A 266 9.52 -14.76 -8.56
CA MET A 266 9.74 -15.17 -7.18
C MET A 266 9.48 -14.02 -6.19
N ILE A 267 9.92 -12.79 -6.52
CA ILE A 267 9.59 -11.61 -5.71
C ILE A 267 8.05 -11.41 -5.67
N SER A 268 7.38 -11.60 -6.80
CA SER A 268 5.92 -11.46 -6.91
C SER A 268 5.18 -12.48 -6.04
N GLU A 269 5.67 -13.71 -6.02
CA GLU A 269 5.14 -14.82 -5.23
C GLU A 269 5.34 -14.61 -3.73
N LEU A 270 6.56 -14.25 -3.29
CA LEU A 270 6.85 -13.89 -1.90
C LEU A 270 5.97 -12.74 -1.39
N LEU A 271 5.66 -11.79 -2.27
CA LEU A 271 4.74 -10.69 -1.97
C LEU A 271 3.26 -11.11 -2.11
N GLY A 272 2.92 -12.28 -2.65
CA GLY A 272 1.52 -12.67 -2.89
C GLY A 272 0.79 -11.75 -3.86
N HIS A 273 1.51 -11.20 -4.84
CA HIS A 273 0.92 -10.36 -5.88
C HIS A 273 0.30 -11.24 -6.99
N LYS A 274 -1.00 -11.04 -7.26
CA LYS A 274 -1.73 -11.74 -8.34
C LYS A 274 -1.29 -11.40 -9.77
N SER A 275 -0.38 -10.44 -9.92
CA SER A 275 0.13 -10.01 -11.23
C SER A 275 1.53 -9.42 -11.10
N ILE A 276 2.44 -9.88 -11.95
CA ILE A 276 3.82 -9.38 -12.06
C ILE A 276 3.85 -7.86 -12.31
N LYS A 277 2.88 -7.31 -13.05
CA LYS A 277 2.73 -5.85 -13.26
C LYS A 277 2.65 -5.08 -11.95
N THR A 278 2.03 -5.67 -10.92
CA THR A 278 1.99 -5.07 -9.58
C THR A 278 3.40 -5.00 -9.01
N THR A 279 4.16 -6.10 -9.07
CA THR A 279 5.55 -6.18 -8.59
C THR A 279 6.47 -5.19 -9.30
N GLN A 280 6.31 -5.00 -10.62
CA GLN A 280 7.07 -4.00 -11.38
C GLN A 280 6.96 -2.58 -10.80
N ILE A 281 5.78 -2.20 -10.26
CA ILE A 281 5.57 -0.88 -9.63
C ILE A 281 6.35 -0.74 -8.31
N TYR A 282 6.61 -1.84 -7.61
CA TYR A 282 7.35 -1.86 -6.34
C TYR A 282 8.87 -1.81 -6.55
N LEU A 283 9.34 -2.22 -7.73
CA LEU A 283 10.75 -2.38 -7.99
C LEU A 283 11.36 -1.09 -8.53
N LYS A 284 12.34 -0.56 -7.81
CA LYS A 284 13.20 0.54 -8.29
C LYS A 284 13.98 0.08 -9.54
N SER A 285 14.36 1.00 -10.42
CA SER A 285 15.42 0.73 -11.41
C SER A 285 16.70 0.28 -10.70
N PHE A 286 17.51 -0.55 -11.37
CA PHE A 286 18.81 -0.94 -10.85
C PHE A 286 19.70 0.29 -10.60
N SER A 287 20.66 0.18 -9.69
CA SER A 287 21.65 1.23 -9.47
C SER A 287 22.50 1.45 -10.73
N LEU A 288 22.97 2.69 -10.93
CA LEU A 288 23.85 3.00 -12.07
C LEU A 288 25.11 2.14 -12.04
N GLU A 289 25.66 1.91 -10.85
CA GLU A 289 26.80 1.01 -10.63
C GLU A 289 26.52 -0.39 -11.18
N LYS A 290 25.38 -1.00 -10.80
CA LYS A 290 25.02 -2.34 -11.26
C LYS A 290 24.76 -2.38 -12.78
N LEU A 291 24.08 -1.37 -13.32
CA LEU A 291 23.88 -1.24 -14.77
C LEU A 291 25.23 -1.13 -15.50
N SER A 292 26.16 -0.36 -14.96
CA SER A 292 27.50 -0.16 -15.54
C SER A 292 28.32 -1.44 -15.48
N THR A 293 28.27 -2.18 -14.37
CA THR A 293 28.94 -3.49 -14.22
C THR A 293 28.41 -4.50 -15.22
N VAL A 294 27.09 -4.65 -15.35
CA VAL A 294 26.48 -5.57 -16.32
C VAL A 294 26.83 -5.17 -17.75
N ASN A 295 26.77 -3.87 -18.07
CA ASN A 295 27.12 -3.36 -19.39
C ASN A 295 28.60 -3.65 -19.73
N LYS A 296 29.51 -3.42 -18.76
CA LYS A 296 30.94 -3.70 -18.91
C LYS A 296 31.21 -5.20 -19.13
N LEU A 297 30.62 -6.07 -18.30
CA LEU A 297 30.75 -7.52 -18.44
C LEU A 297 30.22 -8.04 -19.78
N CYS A 298 29.12 -7.45 -20.28
CA CYS A 298 28.58 -7.78 -21.61
C CYS A 298 29.55 -7.39 -22.73
N PHE A 299 30.17 -6.20 -22.65
CA PHE A 299 31.17 -5.80 -23.62
C PHE A 299 32.41 -6.71 -23.57
N GLU A 300 32.92 -7.00 -22.37
CA GLU A 300 34.11 -7.84 -22.19
C GLU A 300 33.90 -9.27 -22.68
N SER A 301 32.71 -9.86 -22.49
CA SER A 301 32.43 -11.24 -22.93
C SER A 301 32.43 -11.42 -24.45
N VAL A 302 32.16 -10.34 -25.20
CA VAL A 302 32.17 -10.32 -26.66
C VAL A 302 33.51 -9.85 -27.21
N TYR A 303 34.05 -8.75 -26.65
CA TYR A 303 35.26 -8.12 -27.15
C TYR A 303 36.53 -8.90 -26.81
N ASN A 304 36.63 -9.43 -25.59
CA ASN A 304 37.78 -10.22 -25.15
C ASN A 304 37.54 -11.73 -25.31
N TYR A 305 36.73 -12.13 -26.29
CA TYR A 305 36.44 -13.54 -26.52
C TYR A 305 37.71 -14.30 -26.89
N ALA A 306 38.25 -15.06 -25.94
CA ALA A 306 39.26 -16.06 -26.20
C ALA A 306 38.54 -17.37 -26.58
N PRO A 307 38.73 -17.90 -27.81
CA PRO A 307 38.14 -19.18 -28.18
C PRO A 307 38.65 -20.25 -27.20
N LYS A 308 37.72 -20.95 -26.56
CA LYS A 308 38.08 -22.15 -25.80
C LYS A 308 38.62 -23.15 -26.82
N VAL A 309 39.93 -23.36 -26.78
CA VAL A 309 40.70 -24.25 -27.64
C VAL A 309 40.01 -25.62 -27.66
N GLY A 310 39.79 -26.15 -28.88
CA GLY A 310 39.21 -27.46 -29.14
C GLY A 310 40.14 -28.62 -28.81
#